data_AF-W1Y4U0-F1
#
_entry.id   AF-W1Y4U0-F1
#
_cell.length_a   1.000
_cell.length_b   1.000
_cell.length_c   1.000
_cell.angle_alpha   90.00
_cell.angle_beta   90.00
_cell.angle_gamma   90.00
#
_symmetry.space_group_name_H-M   'P 1'
#
loop_
_entity.id
_entity.type
_entity.pdbx_description
1 polymer ?
#
loop_
_entity_poly.entity_id
_entity_poly.type
_entity_poly.pdbx_seq_one_letter_code
_entity_poly.pdbx_strand_id
1 'polypeptide(L)'
;CFGSLITLRSETLAMITAGPHHKGDVFATARIAGIQAAKRTWDLIPLCHPLMLSKVEVNLQAEPEHNRVPIETEFCPFSFTA
;
A
#
# COMPACT_ATOMS: atom_id res chain seq x y z
N CYS A 1 8.60 -1.66 -9.42
CA CYS A 1 7.17 -1.96 -9.21
C CYS A 1 7.10 -3.24 -8.38
N PHE A 2 6.63 -3.16 -7.14
CA PHE A 2 6.45 -4.31 -6.25
C PHE A 2 4.97 -4.55 -6.02
N GLY A 3 4.51 -5.77 -6.29
CA GLY A 3 3.13 -6.21 -6.09
C GLY A 3 2.98 -7.06 -4.84
N SER A 4 1.87 -6.88 -4.12
CA SER A 4 1.42 -7.78 -3.05
C SER A 4 -0.10 -7.99 -3.17
N LEU A 5 -0.61 -9.04 -2.54
CA LEU A 5 -2.01 -9.42 -2.65
C LEU A 5 -2.56 -9.87 -1.31
N ILE A 6 -3.74 -9.35 -0.96
CA ILE A 6 -4.47 -9.74 0.24
C ILE A 6 -5.70 -10.55 -0.18
N THR A 7 -5.80 -11.79 0.30
CA THR A 7 -6.99 -12.63 0.10
C THR A 7 -7.90 -12.47 1.31
N LEU A 8 -9.17 -12.17 1.07
CA LEU A 8 -10.18 -11.92 2.10
C LEU A 8 -11.38 -12.83 1.90
N ARG A 9 -12.25 -12.92 2.92
CA ARG A 9 -13.58 -13.48 2.74
C ARG A 9 -14.45 -12.50 1.95
N SER A 10 -15.40 -13.02 1.17
CA SER A 10 -16.33 -12.23 0.37
C SER A 10 -17.13 -11.23 1.21
N GLU A 11 -17.57 -11.62 2.40
CA GLU A 11 -18.25 -10.74 3.36
C GLU A 11 -17.38 -9.56 3.78
N THR A 12 -16.08 -9.79 4.00
CA THR A 12 -15.13 -8.73 4.38
C THR A 12 -14.85 -7.78 3.24
N LEU A 13 -14.76 -8.29 2.01
CA LEU A 13 -14.55 -7.45 0.83
C LEU A 13 -15.79 -6.61 0.51
N ALA A 14 -16.98 -7.22 0.57
CA ALA A 14 -18.26 -6.52 0.42
C ALA A 14 -18.42 -5.42 1.46
N MET A 15 -18.05 -5.72 2.70
CA MET A 15 -17.95 -4.74 3.77
C MET A 15 -17.05 -3.57 3.33
N ILE A 16 -15.78 -3.82 2.99
CA ILE A 16 -14.81 -2.75 2.66
C ILE A 16 -15.28 -1.89 1.48
N THR A 17 -15.91 -2.48 0.47
CA THR A 17 -16.44 -1.77 -0.71
C THR A 17 -17.70 -0.96 -0.40
N ALA A 18 -18.53 -1.39 0.56
CA ALA A 18 -19.79 -0.73 0.93
C ALA A 18 -19.61 0.63 1.64
N GLY A 19 -18.38 1.07 1.90
CA GLY A 19 -18.09 2.39 2.46
C GLY A 19 -17.59 2.34 3.92
N PRO A 20 -17.75 3.43 4.69
CA PRO A 20 -17.00 3.65 5.91
C PRO A 20 -17.34 2.59 6.96
N HIS A 21 -16.34 1.76 7.25
CA HIS A 21 -16.34 0.92 8.44
C HIS A 21 -16.27 1.77 9.69
N HIS A 22 -16.55 1.16 10.83
CA HIS A 22 -16.24 1.73 12.15
C HIS A 22 -14.79 2.23 12.28
N LYS A 23 -13.87 1.72 11.44
CA LYS A 23 -12.45 2.11 11.34
C LYS A 23 -12.12 3.18 10.29
N GLY A 24 -13.11 3.67 9.53
CA GLY A 24 -12.94 4.64 8.45
C GLY A 24 -12.61 4.01 7.09
N ASP A 25 -12.08 4.83 6.18
CA ASP A 25 -11.66 4.40 4.83
C ASP A 25 -10.37 3.57 4.90
N VAL A 26 -10.53 2.26 4.65
CA VAL A 26 -9.44 1.27 4.70
C VAL A 26 -8.43 1.50 3.57
N PHE A 27 -8.88 1.89 2.37
CA PHE A 27 -8.00 2.10 1.22
C PHE A 27 -7.17 3.37 1.38
N ALA A 28 -7.78 4.47 1.83
CA ALA A 28 -7.06 5.70 2.10
C ALA A 28 -6.02 5.50 3.22
N THR A 29 -6.40 4.80 4.30
CA THR A 29 -5.50 4.50 5.41
C THR A 29 -4.34 3.61 4.96
N ALA A 30 -4.61 2.55 4.20
CA ALA A 30 -3.58 1.66 3.64
C ALA A 30 -2.60 2.42 2.73
N ARG A 31 -3.10 3.35 1.91
CA ARG A 31 -2.25 4.18 1.04
C ARG A 31 -1.28 5.05 1.84
N ILE A 32 -1.78 5.76 2.85
CA ILE A 32 -0.95 6.62 3.71
C ILE A 32 0.05 5.78 4.51
N ALA A 33 -0.38 4.64 5.06
CA ALA A 33 0.48 3.72 5.79
C ALA A 33 1.61 3.19 4.90
N GLY A 34 1.31 2.78 3.66
CA GLY A 34 2.32 2.33 2.70
C GLY A 34 3.34 3.41 2.34
N ILE A 35 2.89 4.65 2.09
CA ILE A 35 3.79 5.78 1.82
C ILE A 35 4.70 6.08 3.02
N GLN A 36 4.16 6.05 4.24
CA GLN A 36 4.96 6.25 5.45
C GLN A 36 5.96 5.11 5.67
N ALA A 37 5.54 3.86 5.46
CA ALA A 37 6.39 2.69 5.56
C ALA A 37 7.58 2.79 4.58
N ALA A 38 7.32 3.16 3.32
CA ALA A 38 8.37 3.33 2.32
C ALA A 38 9.44 4.36 2.76
N LYS A 39 9.01 5.52 3.29
CA LYS A 39 9.94 6.57 3.78
C LYS A 39 10.68 6.19 5.07
N ARG A 40 10.14 5.26 5.86
CA ARG A 40 10.72 4.77 7.13
C ARG A 40 11.31 3.37 7.01
N THR A 41 11.57 2.88 5.79
CA THR A 41 12.12 1.54 5.57
C THR A 41 13.44 1.31 6.32
N TRP A 42 14.26 2.37 6.44
CA TRP A 42 15.54 2.34 7.15
C TRP A 42 15.41 2.16 8.67
N ASP A 43 14.27 2.53 9.26
CA ASP A 43 13.98 2.31 10.69
C ASP A 43 13.44 0.89 10.92
N LEU A 44 12.76 0.34 9.91
CA LEU A 44 12.19 -1.01 9.95
C LEU A 44 13.21 -2.11 9.65
N ILE A 45 14.20 -1.86 8.78
CA ILE A 45 15.18 -2.85 8.33
C ILE A 45 16.58 -2.42 8.79
N PRO A 46 17.23 -3.17 9.72
CA PRO A 46 18.48 -2.75 10.38
C PRO A 46 19.67 -2.44 9.48
N LEU A 47 19.70 -2.95 8.24
CA LEU A 47 20.81 -2.77 7.30
C LEU A 47 20.48 -1.81 6.14
N CYS A 48 19.30 -1.18 6.15
CA CYS A 48 18.93 -0.21 5.13
C CYS A 48 19.55 1.15 5.42
N HIS A 49 20.15 1.75 4.39
CA HIS A 49 20.63 3.12 4.45
C HIS A 49 19.46 4.10 4.29
N PRO A 50 19.47 5.25 4.99
CA PRO A 50 18.45 6.28 4.80
C PRO A 50 18.58 6.87 3.39
N LEU A 51 17.56 6.62 2.56
CA LEU A 51 17.45 7.12 1.19
C LEU A 51 16.32 8.14 1.10
N MET A 52 16.60 9.29 0.48
CA MET A 52 15.55 10.24 0.09
C MET A 52 14.78 9.66 -1.10
N LEU A 53 13.49 9.41 -0.93
CA LEU A 53 12.59 8.98 -2.00
C LEU A 53 11.92 10.23 -2.62
N SER A 54 12.03 10.41 -3.93
CA SER A 54 11.39 11.53 -4.64
C SER A 54 9.89 11.30 -4.85
N LYS A 55 9.54 10.06 -5.17
CA LYS A 55 8.17 9.67 -5.49
C LYS A 55 7.85 8.32 -4.86
N VAL A 56 6.68 8.22 -4.23
CA VAL A 56 6.12 6.97 -3.72
C VAL A 56 4.64 6.94 -4.08
N GLU A 57 4.23 5.92 -4.83
CA GLU A 57 2.85 5.64 -5.19
C GLU A 57 2.45 4.26 -4.67
N VAL A 58 1.24 4.19 -4.11
CA VAL A 58 0.64 2.97 -3.59
C VAL A 58 -0.76 2.90 -4.16
N ASN A 59 -1.00 1.93 -5.02
CA ASN A 59 -2.27 1.69 -5.69
C ASN A 59 -2.91 0.44 -5.07
N LEU A 60 -4.17 0.59 -4.68
CA LEU A 60 -4.97 -0.46 -4.06
C LEU A 60 -6.27 -0.54 -4.86
N GLN A 61 -6.58 -1.72 -5.40
CA GLN A 61 -7.83 -1.95 -6.12
C GLN A 61 -8.50 -3.21 -5.57
N ALA A 62 -9.81 -3.16 -5.35
CA ALA A 62 -10.57 -4.32 -4.90
C ALA A 62 -11.02 -5.16 -6.11
N GLU A 63 -10.72 -6.45 -6.08
CA GLU A 63 -11.18 -7.42 -7.06
C GLU A 63 -12.25 -8.34 -6.42
N PRO A 64 -13.54 -7.96 -6.50
CA PRO A 64 -14.62 -8.76 -5.92
C PRO A 64 -14.77 -10.13 -6.58
N GLU A 65 -14.46 -10.24 -7.88
CA GLU A 65 -14.44 -11.49 -8.67
C GLU A 65 -13.58 -12.58 -8.01
N HIS A 66 -12.42 -12.18 -7.47
CA HIS A 66 -11.43 -13.08 -6.90
C HIS A 66 -11.35 -13.06 -5.37
N ASN A 67 -12.19 -12.25 -4.70
CA ASN A 67 -12.14 -11.97 -3.26
C ASN A 67 -10.75 -11.48 -2.80
N ARG A 68 -10.11 -10.63 -3.59
CA ARG A 68 -8.71 -10.19 -3.37
C ARG A 68 -8.58 -8.69 -3.50
N VAL A 69 -7.52 -8.17 -2.87
CA VAL A 69 -7.09 -6.77 -3.01
C VAL A 69 -5.62 -6.79 -3.44
N PRO A 70 -5.32 -6.69 -4.75
CA PRO A 70 -3.98 -6.39 -5.22
C PRO A 70 -3.51 -5.01 -4.75
N ILE A 71 -2.23 -4.95 -4.41
CA ILE A 71 -1.54 -3.75 -3.96
C ILE A 71 -0.29 -3.61 -4.82
N GLU A 72 -0.23 -2.53 -5.59
CA GLU A 72 0.93 -2.19 -6.39
C GLU A 72 1.63 -0.99 -5.78
N THR A 73 2.94 -1.11 -5.64
CA THR A 73 3.78 -0.06 -5.05
C THR A 73 4.92 0.29 -5.99
N GLU A 74 5.08 1.60 -6.18
CA GLU A 74 6.14 2.16 -7.00
C GLU A 74 6.85 3.24 -6.21
N PHE A 75 8.18 3.17 -6.18
CA PHE A 75 9.00 4.19 -5.55
C PHE A 75 10.20 4.50 -6.42
N CYS A 76 10.51 5.78 -6.56
CA CYS A 76 11.67 6.27 -7.29
C CYS A 76 12.65 6.89 -6.29
N PRO A 77 13.85 6.32 -6.11
CA PRO A 77 14.89 6.91 -5.27
C PRO A 77 15.43 8.19 -5.91
N PHE A 78 15.76 9.18 -5.09
CA PHE A 78 16.22 10.50 -5.55
C PHE A 78 17.46 10.42 -6.45
N SER A 79 18.32 9.41 -6.23
CA SER A 79 19.52 9.19 -7.02
C SER A 79 19.29 8.78 -8.49
N PHE A 80 18.04 8.45 -8.88
CA PHE A 80 17.71 7.97 -10.23
C PHE A 80 16.89 9.01 -11.03
N THR A 81 17.17 10.31 -10.82
CA THR A 81 16.66 11.37 -11.69
C THR A 81 17.70 11.70 -12.75
N ALA A 82 17.68 10.92 -13.84
CA ALA A 82 18.27 11.25 -15.13
C ALA A 82 17.30 10.77 -16.22
#